data_AF-A0A4Y8QYN0-F1
#
_entry.id   AF-A0A4Y8QYN0-F1
#
_cell.length_a   1.000
_cell.length_b   1.000
_cell.length_c   1.000
_cell.angle_alpha   90.00
_cell.angle_beta   90.00
_cell.angle_gamma   90.00
#
_symmetry.space_group_name_H-M   'P 1'
#
loop_
_entity.id
_entity.type
_entity.pdbx_description
1 polymer ?
#
loop_
_entity_poly.entity_id
_entity_poly.type
_entity_poly.pdbx_seq_one_letter_code
_entity_poly.pdbx_strand_id
1 'polypeptide(L)'
;MISHAPVVDESAAEWQNRVRKTVERRLGLEFTMAVNKRDQRHCRVVLTASPAEIAASTDPQVQAAKNVVRDILGERAQVSVELGKDNELHALDVMHGLGHRAAEARVRRAFDNKVNALVEGRWRLHWELTQGTVRIERRPVMPTSVPHIAEPLTKENRRRLPLAIDEDNRPVVWDLSMTPHMVIVGKTGRGKTVAINGIGMEAARRGFKVRICDPKRIEFLGMRTWPNVEIVATTPAEMVATIKDTHDVMMQRYDAVTRGTARPSDFDPVVLVLDEYRNFHRQVTAWWAALKSATKEKGMPSRCPVFEWVDSIAEMGRSAGVHLIIGTQRPDADFFGGSTRDNFEGRLALGPLSPQGAQMMWESTAVGVAIPRKVKGRGTGVLEDGTPGEVQVLWTPDPHWAELDQDEAALALLEPLRPETVSHVACAVELGDERTIDGDELGEWARILEAQLMPATTVTATRRLSPPAGGGDPVPRANFGTSDVVDDVVEDLADEYEGYAEEQTAAAEHVEIGDLVLYDDSLGLWAVVEAVEVDDDLVSIAWRDDEDGSGDLALSVDDALVVRRPLADIEEEVFAQ
;
A
#
# COMPACT_ATOMS: atom_id res chain seq x y z
N MET A 1 -7.40 0.97 37.52
CA MET A 1 -7.20 2.30 38.17
C MET A 1 -7.30 3.34 37.07
N ILE A 2 -8.01 4.44 37.27
CA ILE A 2 -8.18 5.50 36.26
C ILE A 2 -7.47 6.75 36.76
N SER A 3 -6.67 7.37 35.90
CA SER A 3 -6.07 8.68 36.13
C SER A 3 -7.00 9.76 35.53
N HIS A 4 -7.13 10.91 36.19
CA HIS A 4 -7.93 12.03 35.71
C HIS A 4 -7.15 13.35 35.81
N ALA A 5 -7.63 14.39 35.13
CA ALA A 5 -7.01 15.71 35.20
C ALA A 5 -7.11 16.31 36.62
N PRO A 6 -6.13 17.12 37.07
CA PRO A 6 -6.12 17.75 38.41
C PRO A 6 -7.27 18.72 38.67
N VAL A 7 -7.94 19.18 37.62
CA VAL A 7 -9.07 20.13 37.68
C VAL A 7 -10.41 19.46 37.97
N VAL A 8 -10.47 18.13 37.94
CA VAL A 8 -11.69 17.35 38.15
C VAL A 8 -11.99 17.22 39.65
N ASP A 9 -13.22 17.57 40.05
CA ASP A 9 -13.70 17.28 41.41
C ASP A 9 -14.07 15.79 41.55
N GLU A 10 -13.09 15.01 41.98
CA GLU A 10 -13.22 13.56 42.25
C GLU A 10 -14.29 13.21 43.30
N SER A 11 -14.81 14.19 44.04
CA SER A 11 -15.87 14.02 45.04
C SER A 11 -17.28 14.29 44.51
N ALA A 12 -17.41 14.87 43.31
CA ALA A 12 -18.69 15.19 42.69
C ALA A 12 -19.47 13.92 42.33
N ALA A 13 -20.62 13.71 42.95
CA ALA A 13 -21.44 12.50 42.77
C ALA A 13 -21.85 12.26 41.30
N GLU A 14 -22.02 13.32 40.52
CA GLU A 14 -22.34 13.27 39.10
C GLU A 14 -21.17 12.70 38.28
N TRP A 15 -19.95 13.19 38.50
CA TRP A 15 -18.73 12.66 37.88
C TRP A 15 -18.48 11.21 38.30
N GLN A 16 -18.63 10.90 39.60
CA GLN A 16 -18.46 9.54 40.10
C GLN A 16 -19.47 8.54 39.52
N ASN A 17 -20.74 8.93 39.38
CA ASN A 17 -21.76 8.10 38.74
C ASN A 17 -21.48 7.93 37.25
N ARG A 18 -20.98 8.96 36.57
CA ARG A 18 -20.61 8.90 35.15
C ARG A 18 -19.45 7.94 34.90
N VAL A 19 -18.33 8.12 35.60
CA VAL A 19 -17.16 7.23 35.47
C VAL A 19 -17.55 5.78 35.74
N ARG A 20 -18.34 5.55 36.80
CA ARG A 20 -18.84 4.22 37.12
C ARG A 20 -19.70 3.64 36.00
N LYS A 21 -20.75 4.33 35.55
CA LYS A 21 -21.61 3.87 34.45
C LYS A 21 -20.82 3.57 33.18
N THR A 22 -19.84 4.39 32.85
CA THR A 22 -18.96 4.18 31.69
C THR A 22 -18.14 2.90 31.83
N VAL A 23 -17.53 2.69 32.98
CA VAL A 23 -16.69 1.51 33.26
C VAL A 23 -17.56 0.26 33.35
N GLU A 24 -18.73 0.34 33.97
CA GLU A 24 -19.70 -0.76 34.05
C GLU A 24 -20.21 -1.14 32.66
N ARG A 25 -20.50 -0.15 31.81
CA ARG A 25 -20.88 -0.37 30.41
C ARG A 25 -19.75 -1.01 29.62
N ARG A 26 -18.50 -0.54 29.78
CA ARG A 26 -17.32 -1.04 29.06
C ARG A 26 -16.84 -2.41 29.54
N LEU A 27 -16.93 -2.71 30.83
CA LEU A 27 -16.36 -3.93 31.42
C LEU A 27 -17.42 -4.97 31.79
N GLY A 28 -18.70 -4.62 31.71
CA GLY A 28 -19.81 -5.53 31.96
C GLY A 28 -19.93 -6.04 33.40
N LEU A 29 -19.31 -5.37 34.36
CA LEU A 29 -19.36 -5.67 35.79
C LEU A 29 -19.83 -4.43 36.55
N GLU A 30 -20.46 -4.57 37.72
CA GLU A 30 -20.72 -3.41 38.58
C GLU A 30 -19.43 -3.03 39.33
N PHE A 31 -19.20 -1.73 39.51
CA PHE A 31 -17.99 -1.23 40.17
C PHE A 31 -18.34 -0.31 41.32
N THR A 32 -17.62 -0.49 42.42
CA THR A 32 -17.56 0.53 43.46
C THR A 32 -16.35 1.42 43.21
N MET A 33 -16.54 2.73 43.29
CA MET A 33 -15.46 3.69 43.10
C MET A 33 -14.99 4.25 44.44
N ALA A 34 -13.68 4.25 44.67
CA ALA A 34 -13.06 4.87 45.83
C ALA A 34 -11.96 5.84 45.38
N VAL A 35 -11.98 7.04 45.95
CA VAL A 35 -10.89 8.00 45.82
C VAL A 35 -9.70 7.50 46.65
N ASN A 36 -8.54 7.33 46.01
CA ASN A 36 -7.34 6.90 46.73
C ASN A 36 -6.76 8.05 47.56
N LYS A 37 -7.19 8.16 48.82
CA LYS A 37 -6.76 9.23 49.75
C LYS A 37 -5.24 9.32 49.97
N ARG A 38 -4.47 8.28 49.63
CA ARG A 38 -3.00 8.28 49.74
C ARG A 38 -2.29 8.80 48.49
N ASP A 39 -3.01 8.96 47.38
CA ASP A 39 -2.44 9.27 46.07
C ASP A 39 -3.11 10.46 45.37
N GLN A 40 -3.69 11.39 46.15
CA GLN A 40 -4.33 12.61 45.64
C GLN A 40 -3.40 13.49 44.79
N ARG A 41 -2.07 13.31 44.89
CA ARG A 41 -1.09 14.01 44.04
C ARG A 41 -1.06 13.53 42.59
N HIS A 42 -1.50 12.29 42.32
CA HIS A 42 -1.48 11.70 40.99
C HIS A 42 -2.87 11.63 40.34
N CYS A 43 -3.92 12.19 40.99
CA CYS A 43 -5.28 12.29 40.45
C CYS A 43 -5.82 10.91 39.97
N ARG A 44 -5.90 9.95 40.90
CA ARG A 44 -6.26 8.55 40.59
C ARG A 44 -7.45 8.05 41.40
N VAL A 45 -8.40 7.44 40.70
CA VAL A 45 -9.52 6.70 41.30
C VAL A 45 -9.35 5.20 41.13
N VAL A 46 -9.72 4.46 42.18
CA VAL A 46 -9.69 3.00 42.20
C VAL A 46 -11.12 2.50 42.05
N LEU A 47 -11.34 1.72 41.00
CA LEU A 47 -12.58 1.01 40.76
C LEU A 47 -12.39 -0.44 41.20
N THR A 48 -13.29 -0.92 42.04
CA THR A 48 -13.25 -2.29 42.58
C THR A 48 -14.56 -2.99 42.22
N ALA A 49 -14.48 -4.00 41.36
CA ALA A 49 -15.59 -4.89 41.09
C ALA A 49 -15.86 -5.80 42.30
N SER A 50 -17.12 -6.18 42.49
CA SER A 50 -17.51 -7.12 43.55
C SER A 50 -16.87 -8.50 43.31
N PRO A 51 -16.27 -9.16 44.32
CA PRO A 51 -15.74 -10.52 44.16
C PRO A 51 -16.80 -11.54 43.70
N ALA A 52 -18.08 -11.30 44.03
CA ALA A 52 -19.19 -12.15 43.59
C ALA A 52 -19.52 -11.95 42.10
N GLU A 53 -19.32 -10.75 41.55
CA GLU A 53 -19.51 -10.47 40.13
C GLU A 53 -18.34 -10.99 39.30
N ILE A 54 -17.11 -10.82 39.77
CA ILE A 54 -15.93 -11.42 39.14
C ILE A 54 -16.07 -12.95 39.08
N ALA A 55 -16.62 -13.57 40.12
CA ALA A 55 -16.81 -15.03 40.20
C ALA A 55 -18.04 -15.55 39.44
N ALA A 56 -19.07 -14.73 39.22
CA ALA A 56 -20.30 -15.10 38.51
C ALA A 56 -20.25 -14.74 37.01
N SER A 57 -19.34 -13.84 36.61
CA SER A 57 -19.19 -13.41 35.24
C SER A 57 -18.47 -14.50 34.42
N THR A 58 -19.08 -14.88 33.30
CA THR A 58 -18.31 -15.29 32.11
C THR A 58 -17.28 -14.20 31.85
N ASP A 59 -16.06 -14.52 31.39
CA ASP A 59 -14.96 -13.57 31.12
C ASP A 59 -15.44 -12.09 30.97
N PRO A 60 -15.00 -11.15 31.83
CA PRO A 60 -15.44 -9.76 31.78
C PRO A 60 -15.40 -9.13 30.38
N GLN A 61 -14.44 -9.51 29.53
CA GLN A 61 -14.38 -9.05 28.13
C GLN A 61 -15.55 -9.57 27.29
N VAL A 62 -16.02 -10.79 27.55
CA VAL A 62 -17.18 -11.38 26.87
C VAL A 62 -18.47 -10.65 27.26
N GLN A 63 -18.64 -10.30 28.55
CA GLN A 63 -19.83 -9.57 29.00
C GLN A 63 -19.82 -8.12 28.56
N ALA A 64 -18.66 -7.46 28.63
CA ALA A 64 -18.40 -6.16 28.02
C ALA A 64 -18.83 -6.13 26.55
N ALA A 65 -18.31 -7.04 25.74
CA ALA A 65 -18.58 -7.07 24.32
C ALA A 65 -20.07 -7.36 24.02
N LYS A 66 -20.72 -8.26 24.79
CA LYS A 66 -22.17 -8.48 24.70
C LYS A 66 -22.98 -7.23 25.02
N ASN A 67 -22.60 -6.49 26.05
CA ASN A 67 -23.31 -5.28 26.46
C ASN A 67 -23.16 -4.19 25.40
N VAL A 68 -21.95 -3.98 24.88
CA VAL A 68 -21.70 -3.06 23.75
C VAL A 68 -22.54 -3.45 22.53
N VAL A 69 -22.54 -4.72 22.15
CA VAL A 69 -23.34 -5.21 21.01
C VAL A 69 -24.84 -4.97 21.21
N ARG A 70 -25.38 -5.25 22.41
CA ARG A 70 -26.80 -5.05 22.72
C ARG A 70 -27.19 -3.58 22.81
N ASP A 71 -26.30 -2.73 23.33
CA ASP A 71 -26.51 -1.29 23.38
C ASP A 71 -26.66 -0.71 21.97
N ILE A 72 -25.82 -1.18 21.03
CA ILE A 72 -25.82 -0.64 19.67
C ILE A 72 -26.89 -1.29 18.76
N LEU A 73 -27.09 -2.62 18.82
CA LEU A 73 -28.05 -3.35 17.96
C LEU A 73 -29.43 -3.54 18.60
N GLY A 74 -29.59 -3.15 19.87
CA GLY A 74 -30.80 -3.26 20.66
C GLY A 74 -30.93 -4.58 21.43
N GLU A 75 -31.73 -4.54 22.49
CA GLU A 75 -32.02 -5.66 23.43
C GLU A 75 -32.52 -6.96 22.78
N ARG A 76 -33.00 -6.90 21.54
CA ARG A 76 -33.47 -8.08 20.79
C ARG A 76 -32.34 -8.82 20.06
N ALA A 77 -31.13 -8.28 20.05
CA ALA A 77 -29.98 -8.92 19.44
C ALA A 77 -29.63 -10.21 20.21
N GLN A 78 -29.53 -11.32 19.47
CA GLN A 78 -29.08 -12.59 20.03
C GLN A 78 -27.60 -12.73 19.75
N VAL A 79 -26.81 -12.97 20.80
CA VAL A 79 -25.34 -13.02 20.72
C VAL A 79 -24.87 -14.39 21.17
N SER A 80 -24.22 -15.12 20.27
CA SER A 80 -23.40 -16.30 20.61
C SER A 80 -21.93 -15.90 20.65
N VAL A 81 -21.16 -16.59 21.50
CA VAL A 81 -19.74 -16.29 21.75
C VAL A 81 -18.91 -17.49 21.36
N GLU A 82 -17.81 -17.22 20.70
CA GLU A 82 -16.74 -18.18 20.44
C GLU A 82 -15.49 -17.74 21.20
N LEU A 83 -14.94 -18.67 22.00
CA LEU A 83 -13.73 -18.44 22.80
C LEU A 83 -12.54 -19.15 22.14
N GLY A 84 -11.37 -18.51 22.20
CA GLY A 84 -10.11 -19.06 21.75
C GLY A 84 -9.52 -20.10 22.71
N LYS A 85 -8.29 -20.54 22.41
CA LYS A 85 -7.59 -21.58 23.19
C LYS A 85 -7.28 -21.17 24.63
N ASP A 86 -7.17 -19.87 24.89
CA ASP A 86 -6.85 -19.29 26.21
C ASP A 86 -8.06 -18.66 26.91
N ASN A 87 -9.28 -19.09 26.53
CA ASN A 87 -10.55 -18.48 26.95
C ASN A 87 -10.76 -17.01 26.55
N GLU A 88 -9.83 -16.42 25.79
CA GLU A 88 -9.99 -15.08 25.22
C GLU A 88 -11.17 -15.02 24.23
N LEU A 89 -11.83 -13.86 24.17
CA LEU A 89 -12.90 -13.64 23.20
C LEU A 89 -12.33 -13.69 21.78
N HIS A 90 -12.78 -14.67 20.98
CA HIS A 90 -12.34 -14.84 19.59
C HIS A 90 -13.37 -14.28 18.60
N ALA A 91 -14.65 -14.60 18.80
CA ALA A 91 -15.71 -14.08 17.95
C ALA A 91 -17.07 -13.98 18.67
N LEU A 92 -17.95 -13.17 18.09
CA LEU A 92 -19.35 -13.01 18.45
C LEU A 92 -20.18 -13.15 17.18
N ASP A 93 -21.11 -14.10 17.15
CA ASP A 93 -22.13 -14.13 16.10
C ASP A 93 -23.40 -13.47 16.64
N VAL A 94 -23.85 -12.45 15.92
CA VAL A 94 -24.96 -11.62 16.34
C VAL A 94 -26.08 -11.69 15.33
N MET A 95 -27.25 -12.17 15.76
CA MET A 95 -28.49 -12.04 14.99
C MET A 95 -29.21 -10.76 15.42
N HIS A 96 -29.49 -9.86 14.47
CA HIS A 96 -29.96 -8.51 14.76
C HIS A 96 -31.29 -8.17 14.09
N GLY A 97 -32.02 -7.21 14.68
CA GLY A 97 -33.33 -6.76 14.18
C GLY A 97 -33.29 -5.59 13.18
N LEU A 98 -32.12 -5.21 12.65
CA LEU A 98 -31.97 -4.00 11.82
C LEU A 98 -32.77 -4.01 10.50
N GLY A 99 -33.10 -5.20 9.97
CA GLY A 99 -33.81 -5.33 8.70
C GLY A 99 -33.07 -4.63 7.56
N HIS A 100 -33.80 -3.89 6.72
CA HIS A 100 -33.23 -3.19 5.56
C HIS A 100 -32.17 -2.12 5.92
N ARG A 101 -32.17 -1.59 7.14
CA ARG A 101 -31.18 -0.58 7.56
C ARG A 101 -29.75 -1.12 7.56
N ALA A 102 -29.56 -2.43 7.77
CA ALA A 102 -28.25 -3.06 7.69
C ALA A 102 -27.66 -3.01 6.26
N ALA A 103 -28.49 -2.84 5.23
CA ALA A 103 -28.01 -2.71 3.86
C ALA A 103 -27.29 -1.37 3.61
N GLU A 104 -27.58 -0.34 4.41
CA GLU A 104 -26.93 0.96 4.30
C GLU A 104 -25.48 0.88 4.78
N ALA A 105 -24.51 1.11 3.87
CA ALA A 105 -23.09 1.08 4.20
C ALA A 105 -22.71 2.03 5.34
N ARG A 106 -23.39 3.18 5.44
CA ARG A 106 -23.20 4.14 6.54
C ARG A 106 -23.54 3.54 7.90
N VAL A 107 -24.63 2.77 7.99
CA VAL A 107 -25.07 2.13 9.25
C VAL A 107 -24.05 1.08 9.66
N ARG A 108 -23.60 0.24 8.72
CA ARG A 108 -22.57 -0.77 8.98
C ARG A 108 -21.26 -0.14 9.42
N ARG A 109 -20.73 0.85 8.70
CA ARG A 109 -19.49 1.56 9.09
C ARG A 109 -19.58 2.19 10.47
N ALA A 110 -20.71 2.81 10.82
CA ALA A 110 -20.90 3.37 12.15
C ALA A 110 -20.89 2.29 13.24
N PHE A 111 -21.47 1.12 12.98
CA PHE A 111 -21.41 -0.03 13.87
C PHE A 111 -19.97 -0.57 14.00
N ASP A 112 -19.30 -0.79 12.87
CA ASP A 112 -17.93 -1.30 12.82
C ASP A 112 -16.96 -0.38 13.59
N ASN A 113 -17.09 0.94 13.42
CA ASN A 113 -16.30 1.94 14.15
C ASN A 113 -16.56 1.88 15.66
N LYS A 114 -17.84 1.84 16.08
CA LYS A 114 -18.22 1.72 17.50
C LYS A 114 -17.64 0.46 18.14
N VAL A 115 -17.75 -0.68 17.45
CA VAL A 115 -17.20 -1.95 17.95
C VAL A 115 -15.68 -1.84 18.13
N ASN A 116 -14.96 -1.34 17.13
CA ASN A 116 -13.51 -1.19 17.22
C ASN A 116 -13.06 -0.13 18.23
N ALA A 117 -13.89 0.88 18.53
CA ALA A 117 -13.57 1.89 19.53
C ALA A 117 -13.90 1.47 20.98
N LEU A 118 -14.87 0.58 21.17
CA LEU A 118 -15.42 0.24 22.50
C LEU A 118 -15.09 -1.17 22.99
N VAL A 119 -14.80 -2.11 22.08
CA VAL A 119 -14.43 -3.49 22.42
C VAL A 119 -12.91 -3.61 22.34
N GLU A 120 -12.28 -4.04 23.42
CA GLU A 120 -10.82 -4.21 23.49
C GLU A 120 -10.30 -5.12 22.37
N GLY A 121 -9.23 -4.70 21.71
CA GLY A 121 -8.61 -5.41 20.59
C GLY A 121 -9.09 -4.95 19.21
N ARG A 122 -8.52 -5.55 18.17
CA ARG A 122 -8.85 -5.24 16.78
C ARG A 122 -9.86 -6.24 16.23
N TRP A 123 -10.97 -5.75 15.68
CA TRP A 123 -12.09 -6.58 15.24
C TRP A 123 -12.41 -6.35 13.76
N ARG A 124 -12.84 -7.41 13.08
CA ARG A 124 -13.43 -7.33 11.74
C ARG A 124 -14.85 -7.88 11.78
N LEU A 125 -15.70 -7.31 10.94
CA LEU A 125 -17.13 -7.55 10.97
C LEU A 125 -17.62 -8.05 9.62
N HIS A 126 -18.16 -9.26 9.61
CA HIS A 126 -18.70 -9.91 8.42
C HIS A 126 -20.22 -9.85 8.47
N TRP A 127 -20.80 -8.99 7.63
CA TRP A 127 -22.23 -8.77 7.56
C TRP A 127 -22.88 -9.72 6.54
N GLU A 128 -23.75 -10.62 7.01
CA GLU A 128 -24.61 -11.43 6.16
C GLU A 128 -26.01 -10.82 6.14
N LEU A 129 -26.22 -9.93 5.17
CA LEU A 129 -27.43 -9.11 5.06
C LEU A 129 -28.69 -9.94 4.85
N THR A 130 -28.59 -11.10 4.20
CA THR A 130 -29.76 -11.93 3.90
C THR A 130 -30.27 -12.67 5.13
N GLN A 131 -29.36 -13.04 6.04
CA GLN A 131 -29.69 -13.72 7.29
C GLN A 131 -29.92 -12.73 8.45
N GLY A 132 -29.58 -11.46 8.27
CA GLY A 132 -29.67 -10.44 9.32
C GLY A 132 -28.68 -10.73 10.46
N THR A 133 -27.51 -11.25 10.11
CA THR A 133 -26.47 -11.63 11.06
C THR A 133 -25.19 -10.85 10.77
N VAL A 134 -24.43 -10.56 11.83
CA VAL A 134 -23.07 -10.05 11.74
C VAL A 134 -22.17 -10.92 12.60
N ARG A 135 -21.07 -11.39 12.03
CA ARG A 135 -19.99 -12.05 12.76
C ARG A 135 -18.91 -11.03 13.06
N ILE A 136 -18.67 -10.79 14.34
CA ILE A 136 -17.61 -9.90 14.83
C ILE A 136 -16.48 -10.81 15.31
N GLU A 137 -15.33 -10.77 14.67
CA GLU A 137 -14.22 -11.64 15.02
C GLU A 137 -12.92 -10.87 15.15
N ARG A 138 -12.06 -11.35 16.05
CA ARG A 138 -10.78 -10.73 16.30
C ARG A 138 -9.92 -10.83 15.04
N ARG A 139 -9.31 -9.72 14.64
CA ARG A 139 -8.37 -9.72 13.50
C ARG A 139 -7.19 -10.64 13.82
N PRO A 140 -6.80 -11.53 12.90
CA PRO A 140 -5.63 -12.36 13.07
C PRO A 140 -4.35 -11.51 13.01
N VAL A 141 -3.31 -11.96 13.71
CA VAL A 141 -1.99 -11.34 13.60
C VAL A 141 -1.37 -11.76 12.27
N MET A 142 -1.02 -10.77 11.46
CA MET A 142 -0.37 -11.03 10.18
C MET A 142 1.15 -11.13 10.33
N PRO A 143 1.83 -11.97 9.53
CA PRO A 143 3.29 -11.99 9.50
C PRO A 143 3.85 -10.66 8.97
N THR A 144 5.00 -10.23 9.50
CA THR A 144 5.68 -8.98 9.09
C THR A 144 6.47 -9.12 7.79
N SER A 145 6.77 -10.35 7.37
CA SER A 145 7.40 -10.68 6.10
C SER A 145 6.97 -12.08 5.68
N VAL A 146 6.75 -12.26 4.38
CA VAL A 146 6.30 -13.53 3.81
C VAL A 146 7.19 -13.83 2.61
N PRO A 147 8.00 -14.89 2.61
CA PRO A 147 8.87 -15.19 1.47
C PRO A 147 8.04 -15.51 0.22
N HIS A 148 8.51 -15.06 -0.94
CA HIS A 148 7.90 -15.42 -2.23
C HIS A 148 8.24 -16.86 -2.60
N ILE A 149 7.33 -17.77 -2.27
CA ILE A 149 7.45 -19.19 -2.65
C ILE A 149 6.75 -19.40 -4.00
N ALA A 150 7.52 -19.81 -5.01
CA ALA A 150 6.98 -20.11 -6.32
C ALA A 150 6.02 -21.30 -6.28
N GLU A 151 4.79 -21.11 -6.78
CA GLU A 151 3.83 -22.19 -6.95
C GLU A 151 4.09 -22.99 -8.24
N PRO A 152 3.73 -24.28 -8.30
CA PRO A 152 3.77 -25.04 -9.55
C PRO A 152 2.92 -24.37 -10.64
N LEU A 153 3.48 -24.25 -11.85
CA LEU A 153 2.74 -23.70 -12.98
C LEU A 153 1.79 -24.73 -13.57
N THR A 154 0.54 -24.32 -13.72
CA THR A 154 -0.55 -25.08 -14.34
C THR A 154 -1.13 -24.25 -15.48
N LYS A 155 -2.04 -24.85 -16.26
CA LYS A 155 -2.74 -24.08 -17.30
C LYS A 155 -3.71 -23.08 -16.69
N GLU A 156 -4.29 -23.42 -15.54
CA GLU A 156 -5.32 -22.68 -14.82
C GLU A 156 -4.76 -21.44 -14.11
N ASN A 157 -3.55 -21.50 -13.54
CA ASN A 157 -2.90 -20.36 -12.88
C ASN A 157 -1.92 -19.58 -13.77
N ARG A 158 -1.80 -19.92 -15.07
CA ARG A 158 -0.83 -19.26 -15.97
C ARG A 158 -0.98 -17.74 -16.00
N ARG A 159 -2.17 -17.18 -15.83
CA ARG A 159 -2.43 -15.71 -15.84
C ARG A 159 -2.62 -15.10 -14.44
N ARG A 160 -2.42 -15.90 -13.40
CA ARG A 160 -2.59 -15.53 -12.00
C ARG A 160 -1.19 -15.29 -11.40
N LEU A 161 -0.89 -14.03 -11.11
CA LEU A 161 0.40 -13.59 -10.55
C LEU A 161 0.23 -13.36 -9.04
N PRO A 162 0.82 -14.19 -8.16
CA PRO A 162 0.81 -13.98 -6.72
C PRO A 162 1.46 -12.66 -6.33
N LEU A 163 0.84 -11.94 -5.40
CA LEU A 163 1.31 -10.62 -4.95
C LEU A 163 1.61 -10.60 -3.45
N ALA A 164 0.69 -11.14 -2.68
CA ALA A 164 0.61 -10.97 -1.24
C ALA A 164 -0.20 -12.10 -0.60
N ILE A 165 -0.31 -12.06 0.71
CA ILE A 165 -1.35 -12.76 1.46
C ILE A 165 -2.25 -11.77 2.18
N ASP A 166 -3.52 -12.13 2.39
CA ASP A 166 -4.45 -11.38 3.22
C ASP A 166 -4.36 -11.79 4.70
N GLU A 167 -5.19 -11.17 5.54
CA GLU A 167 -5.30 -11.47 6.97
C GLU A 167 -5.58 -12.94 7.28
N ASP A 168 -6.24 -13.67 6.37
CA ASP A 168 -6.57 -15.10 6.50
C ASP A 168 -5.47 -16.02 5.95
N ASN A 169 -4.32 -15.46 5.57
CA ASN A 169 -3.24 -16.13 4.85
C ASN A 169 -3.67 -16.69 3.48
N ARG A 170 -4.75 -16.16 2.89
CA ARG A 170 -5.16 -16.50 1.54
C ARG A 170 -4.30 -15.71 0.54
N PRO A 171 -3.90 -16.33 -0.57
CA PRO A 171 -3.10 -15.65 -1.58
C PRO A 171 -3.91 -14.55 -2.25
N VAL A 172 -3.36 -13.34 -2.25
CA VAL A 172 -3.83 -12.22 -3.05
C VAL A 172 -3.08 -12.24 -4.37
N VAL A 173 -3.84 -12.21 -5.46
CA VAL A 173 -3.35 -12.53 -6.80
C VAL A 173 -3.81 -11.47 -7.77
N TRP A 174 -2.91 -11.03 -8.66
CA TRP A 174 -3.27 -10.27 -9.84
C TRP A 174 -3.62 -11.23 -10.98
N ASP A 175 -4.91 -11.36 -11.31
CA ASP A 175 -5.37 -12.14 -12.46
C ASP A 175 -5.48 -11.26 -13.70
N LEU A 176 -4.54 -11.43 -14.62
CA LEU A 176 -4.46 -10.69 -15.88
C LEU A 176 -5.70 -10.90 -16.78
N SER A 177 -6.49 -11.95 -16.53
CA SER A 177 -7.73 -12.23 -17.27
C SER A 177 -8.89 -11.34 -16.80
N MET A 178 -8.84 -10.93 -15.53
CA MET A 178 -9.87 -10.15 -14.86
C MET A 178 -9.53 -8.66 -14.89
N THR A 179 -8.39 -8.28 -14.31
CA THR A 179 -7.97 -6.89 -14.14
C THR A 179 -6.75 -6.59 -15.04
N PRO A 180 -6.90 -5.78 -16.09
CA PRO A 180 -5.88 -5.66 -17.13
C PRO A 180 -4.67 -4.83 -16.70
N HIS A 181 -4.86 -3.83 -15.83
CA HIS A 181 -3.81 -2.92 -15.40
C HIS A 181 -3.82 -2.79 -13.87
N MET A 182 -2.65 -2.45 -13.32
CA MET A 182 -2.42 -2.36 -11.89
C MET A 182 -1.75 -1.04 -11.52
N VAL A 183 -2.22 -0.40 -10.45
CA VAL A 183 -1.53 0.71 -9.80
C VAL A 183 -0.95 0.24 -8.47
N ILE A 184 0.33 0.57 -8.25
CA ILE A 184 1.04 0.32 -6.99
C ILE A 184 1.50 1.65 -6.42
N VAL A 185 0.97 1.97 -5.24
CA VAL A 185 1.25 3.19 -4.51
C VAL A 185 2.10 2.85 -3.30
N GLY A 186 3.15 3.63 -3.04
CA GLY A 186 3.91 3.50 -1.80
C GLY A 186 5.12 4.42 -1.77
N LYS A 187 5.38 4.99 -0.60
CA LYS A 187 6.58 5.79 -0.34
C LYS A 187 7.85 4.94 -0.46
N THR A 188 8.99 5.61 -0.61
CA THR A 188 10.31 4.96 -0.62
C THR A 188 10.47 4.05 0.60
N GLY A 189 11.06 2.87 0.41
CA GLY A 189 11.33 1.92 1.50
C GLY A 189 10.13 1.11 2.02
N ARG A 190 8.90 1.34 1.51
CA ARG A 190 7.70 0.58 1.93
C ARG A 190 7.47 -0.74 1.19
N GLY A 191 8.32 -1.08 0.23
CA GLY A 191 8.28 -2.36 -0.49
C GLY A 191 7.70 -2.31 -1.92
N LYS A 192 7.49 -1.11 -2.49
CA LYS A 192 6.99 -0.94 -3.87
C LYS A 192 7.85 -1.66 -4.90
N THR A 193 9.16 -1.42 -4.91
CA THR A 193 10.11 -2.08 -5.82
C THR A 193 10.10 -3.60 -5.64
N VAL A 194 10.03 -4.08 -4.38
CA VAL A 194 9.93 -5.52 -4.07
C VAL A 194 8.66 -6.15 -4.67
N ALA A 195 7.50 -5.47 -4.54
CA ALA A 195 6.26 -5.92 -5.15
C ALA A 195 6.35 -6.01 -6.68
N ILE A 196 6.89 -4.96 -7.33
CA ILE A 196 7.07 -4.91 -8.79
C ILE A 196 8.04 -6.00 -9.27
N ASN A 197 9.16 -6.19 -8.57
CA ASN A 197 10.12 -7.26 -8.86
C ASN A 197 9.45 -8.64 -8.77
N GLY A 198 8.69 -8.90 -7.71
CA GLY A 198 7.94 -10.15 -7.54
C GLY A 198 6.98 -10.42 -8.70
N ILE A 199 6.20 -9.42 -9.10
CA ILE A 199 5.27 -9.53 -10.23
C ILE A 199 6.02 -9.76 -11.55
N GLY A 200 7.08 -8.99 -11.79
CA GLY A 200 7.91 -9.11 -12.98
C GLY A 200 8.56 -10.48 -13.10
N MET A 201 9.11 -11.02 -12.01
CA MET A 201 9.69 -12.36 -12.00
C MET A 201 8.65 -13.45 -12.23
N GLU A 202 7.46 -13.35 -11.60
CA GLU A 202 6.38 -14.32 -11.84
C GLU A 202 5.87 -14.29 -13.29
N ALA A 203 5.78 -13.09 -13.89
CA ALA A 203 5.43 -12.93 -15.31
C ALA A 203 6.51 -13.54 -16.22
N ALA A 204 7.78 -13.23 -15.96
CA ALA A 204 8.92 -13.78 -16.68
C ALA A 204 8.98 -15.32 -16.58
N ARG A 205 8.72 -15.87 -15.38
CA ARG A 205 8.65 -17.32 -15.12
C ARG A 205 7.59 -18.03 -15.96
N ARG A 206 6.46 -17.36 -16.23
CA ARG A 206 5.36 -17.86 -17.07
C ARG A 206 5.63 -17.72 -18.58
N GLY A 207 6.75 -17.13 -18.96
CA GLY A 207 7.13 -16.87 -20.35
C GLY A 207 6.53 -15.59 -20.92
N PHE A 208 6.05 -14.67 -20.07
CA PHE A 208 5.53 -13.39 -20.51
C PHE A 208 6.68 -12.40 -20.72
N LYS A 209 6.49 -11.47 -21.66
CA LYS A 209 7.47 -10.41 -21.87
C LYS A 209 7.33 -9.36 -20.78
N VAL A 210 8.43 -9.03 -20.11
CA VAL A 210 8.47 -7.96 -19.11
C VAL A 210 9.30 -6.79 -19.63
N ARG A 211 8.71 -5.60 -19.64
CA ARG A 211 9.36 -4.35 -20.09
C ARG A 211 9.26 -3.33 -18.96
N ILE A 212 10.38 -2.75 -18.55
CA ILE A 212 10.44 -1.86 -17.40
C ILE A 212 11.00 -0.50 -17.82
N CYS A 213 10.31 0.57 -17.46
CA CYS A 213 10.83 1.93 -17.49
C CYS A 213 11.30 2.30 -16.08
N ASP A 214 12.62 2.42 -15.89
CA ASP A 214 13.27 2.73 -14.62
C ASP A 214 13.92 4.13 -14.68
N PRO A 215 13.19 5.19 -14.30
CA PRO A 215 13.71 6.56 -14.36
C PRO A 215 14.79 6.84 -13.30
N LYS A 216 14.95 5.99 -12.28
CA LYS A 216 15.98 6.11 -11.23
C LYS A 216 17.25 5.30 -11.55
N ARG A 217 17.16 4.36 -12.48
CA ARG A 217 18.25 3.52 -13.04
C ARG A 217 18.89 2.50 -12.09
N ILE A 218 18.45 2.46 -10.84
CA ILE A 218 19.05 1.65 -9.78
C ILE A 218 18.07 0.64 -9.17
N GLU A 219 16.77 0.83 -9.36
CA GLU A 219 15.72 0.03 -8.69
C GLU A 219 15.59 -1.37 -9.31
N PHE A 220 15.90 -1.50 -10.61
CA PHE A 220 15.69 -2.72 -11.39
C PHE A 220 16.99 -3.31 -11.96
N LEU A 221 18.12 -3.15 -11.26
CA LEU A 221 19.42 -3.66 -11.71
C LEU A 221 19.40 -5.18 -11.91
N GLY A 222 18.84 -5.95 -10.98
CA GLY A 222 18.76 -7.41 -11.09
C GLY A 222 17.82 -7.89 -12.20
N MET A 223 16.86 -7.06 -12.61
CA MET A 223 15.93 -7.37 -13.70
C MET A 223 16.60 -7.27 -15.08
N ARG A 224 17.72 -6.54 -15.23
CA ARG A 224 18.41 -6.37 -16.53
C ARG A 224 18.93 -7.67 -17.12
N THR A 225 19.29 -8.61 -16.26
CA THR A 225 19.83 -9.92 -16.63
C THR A 225 18.87 -11.06 -16.31
N TRP A 226 17.70 -10.76 -15.73
CA TRP A 226 16.71 -11.77 -15.39
C TRP A 226 16.13 -12.40 -16.67
N PRO A 227 16.10 -13.73 -16.80
CA PRO A 227 15.59 -14.37 -18.00
C PRO A 227 14.12 -14.02 -18.26
N ASN A 228 13.73 -13.84 -19.54
CA ASN A 228 12.40 -13.38 -19.97
C ASN A 228 12.02 -11.95 -19.51
N VAL A 229 12.96 -11.15 -18.98
CA VAL A 229 12.84 -9.69 -18.99
C VAL A 229 13.38 -9.20 -20.33
N GLU A 230 12.53 -8.57 -21.13
CA GLU A 230 12.87 -8.17 -22.49
C GLU A 230 13.67 -6.86 -22.50
N ILE A 231 13.34 -5.88 -21.66
CA ILE A 231 14.11 -4.63 -21.58
C ILE A 231 13.87 -3.88 -20.27
N VAL A 232 14.93 -3.25 -19.76
CA VAL A 232 14.87 -2.22 -18.71
C VAL A 232 15.39 -0.90 -19.29
N ALA A 233 14.48 -0.01 -19.67
CA ALA A 233 14.76 1.29 -20.26
C ALA A 233 15.05 2.34 -19.16
N THR A 234 16.15 3.08 -19.32
CA THR A 234 16.70 3.95 -18.25
C THR A 234 16.89 5.41 -18.66
N THR A 235 16.81 5.68 -19.96
CA THR A 235 16.85 7.04 -20.51
C THR A 235 15.49 7.42 -21.08
N PRO A 236 15.13 8.72 -21.11
CA PRO A 236 13.86 9.16 -21.70
C PRO A 236 13.63 8.63 -23.11
N ALA A 237 14.62 8.69 -23.99
CA ALA A 237 14.54 8.17 -25.35
C ALA A 237 14.26 6.65 -25.39
N GLU A 238 14.96 5.87 -24.56
CA GLU A 238 14.72 4.42 -24.45
C GLU A 238 13.32 4.11 -23.92
N MET A 239 12.86 4.85 -22.92
CA MET A 239 11.52 4.65 -22.33
C MET A 239 10.43 5.00 -23.35
N VAL A 240 10.56 6.11 -24.07
CA VAL A 240 9.63 6.50 -25.15
C VAL A 240 9.60 5.44 -26.26
N ALA A 241 10.76 4.96 -26.72
CA ALA A 241 10.85 3.92 -27.75
C ALA A 241 10.23 2.60 -27.27
N THR A 242 10.46 2.19 -26.02
CA THR A 242 9.91 0.96 -25.43
C THR A 242 8.38 1.03 -25.32
N ILE A 243 7.84 2.17 -24.89
CA ILE A 243 6.39 2.37 -24.80
C ILE A 243 5.77 2.40 -26.19
N LYS A 244 6.41 3.06 -27.16
CA LYS A 244 5.97 3.06 -28.56
C LYS A 244 5.89 1.64 -29.13
N ASP A 245 6.95 0.85 -29.00
CA ASP A 245 6.98 -0.53 -29.48
C ASP A 245 5.86 -1.37 -28.82
N THR A 246 5.66 -1.17 -27.51
CA THR A 246 4.58 -1.85 -26.77
C THR A 246 3.20 -1.48 -27.31
N HIS A 247 2.97 -0.19 -27.58
CA HIS A 247 1.75 0.32 -28.19
C HIS A 247 1.57 -0.23 -29.62
N ASP A 248 2.61 -0.29 -30.43
CA ASP A 248 2.53 -0.81 -31.80
C ASP A 248 2.21 -2.31 -31.80
N VAL A 249 2.81 -3.10 -30.89
CA VAL A 249 2.45 -4.50 -30.67
C VAL A 249 0.98 -4.64 -30.27
N MET A 250 0.50 -3.77 -29.36
CA MET A 250 -0.90 -3.75 -28.96
C MET A 250 -1.82 -3.51 -30.16
N MET A 251 -1.55 -2.49 -30.96
CA MET A 251 -2.35 -2.13 -32.13
C MET A 251 -2.35 -3.24 -33.18
N GLN A 252 -1.20 -3.86 -33.45
CA GLN A 252 -1.11 -4.99 -34.38
C GLN A 252 -1.95 -6.19 -33.92
N ARG A 253 -1.92 -6.51 -32.63
CA ARG A 253 -2.71 -7.59 -32.04
C ARG A 253 -4.21 -7.27 -32.06
N TYR A 254 -4.58 -6.04 -31.70
CA TYR A 254 -5.95 -5.55 -31.77
C TYR A 254 -6.51 -5.66 -33.19
N ASP A 255 -5.74 -5.21 -34.18
CA ASP A 255 -6.03 -5.35 -35.59
C ASP A 255 -6.21 -6.81 -36.05
N ALA A 256 -5.37 -7.72 -35.56
CA ALA A 256 -5.48 -9.14 -35.88
C ALA A 256 -6.77 -9.76 -35.34
N VAL A 257 -7.21 -9.33 -34.14
CA VAL A 257 -8.47 -9.74 -33.52
C VAL A 257 -9.67 -9.17 -34.28
N THR A 258 -9.67 -7.88 -34.60
CA THR A 258 -10.78 -7.25 -35.33
C THR A 258 -10.94 -7.78 -36.74
N ARG A 259 -9.84 -8.18 -37.40
CA ARG A 259 -9.87 -8.88 -38.70
C ARG A 259 -10.25 -10.37 -38.61
N GLY A 260 -10.41 -10.91 -37.40
CA GLY A 260 -10.74 -12.32 -37.17
C GLY A 260 -9.60 -13.30 -37.49
N THR A 261 -8.36 -12.81 -37.57
CA THR A 261 -7.16 -13.62 -37.85
C THR A 261 -6.50 -14.18 -36.59
N ALA A 262 -6.85 -13.67 -35.42
CA ALA A 262 -6.40 -14.14 -34.11
C ALA A 262 -7.49 -13.95 -33.05
N ARG A 263 -7.34 -14.58 -31.89
CA ARG A 263 -8.14 -14.37 -30.68
C ARG A 263 -7.27 -13.75 -29.59
N PRO A 264 -7.84 -12.99 -28.64
CA PRO A 264 -7.08 -12.46 -27.50
C PRO A 264 -6.32 -13.54 -26.71
N SER A 265 -6.89 -14.75 -26.62
CA SER A 265 -6.27 -15.91 -25.96
C SER A 265 -4.99 -16.40 -26.63
N ASP A 266 -4.77 -16.05 -27.91
CA ASP A 266 -3.63 -16.54 -28.69
C ASP A 266 -2.34 -15.77 -28.37
N PHE A 267 -2.45 -14.65 -27.64
CA PHE A 267 -1.32 -13.81 -27.30
C PHE A 267 -0.80 -14.11 -25.90
N ASP A 268 0.51 -14.37 -25.81
CA ASP A 268 1.21 -14.29 -24.54
C ASP A 268 1.24 -12.82 -24.06
N PRO A 269 0.94 -12.59 -22.76
CA PRO A 269 1.02 -11.29 -22.13
C PRO A 269 2.34 -10.54 -22.34
N VAL A 270 2.21 -9.22 -22.51
CA VAL A 270 3.30 -8.27 -22.30
C VAL A 270 2.96 -7.45 -21.05
N VAL A 271 3.86 -7.42 -20.07
CA VAL A 271 3.75 -6.60 -18.87
C VAL A 271 4.69 -5.41 -19.00
N LEU A 272 4.13 -4.22 -19.15
CA LEU A 272 4.86 -2.95 -19.15
C LEU A 272 4.79 -2.34 -17.75
N VAL A 273 5.95 -2.01 -17.19
CA VAL A 273 6.08 -1.35 -15.89
C VAL A 273 6.56 0.08 -16.10
N LEU A 274 5.81 1.04 -15.58
CA LEU A 274 6.23 2.44 -15.45
C LEU A 274 6.45 2.73 -13.97
N ASP A 275 7.69 2.59 -13.49
CA ASP A 275 8.01 2.92 -12.11
C ASP A 275 8.24 4.43 -11.93
N GLU A 276 7.97 4.91 -10.72
CA GLU A 276 8.03 6.33 -10.35
C GLU A 276 7.41 7.24 -11.42
N TYR A 277 6.14 6.99 -11.76
CA TYR A 277 5.47 7.62 -12.91
C TYR A 277 5.57 9.15 -12.92
N ARG A 278 5.51 9.82 -11.75
CA ARG A 278 5.74 11.27 -11.64
C ARG A 278 7.14 11.67 -12.11
N ASN A 279 8.16 10.92 -11.71
CA ASN A 279 9.54 11.15 -12.14
C ASN A 279 9.73 10.84 -13.63
N PHE A 280 9.15 9.73 -14.12
CA PHE A 280 9.10 9.42 -15.55
C PHE A 280 8.47 10.58 -16.35
N HIS A 281 7.28 11.04 -15.98
CA HIS A 281 6.57 12.13 -16.64
C HIS A 281 7.39 13.41 -16.67
N ARG A 282 7.99 13.80 -15.53
CA ARG A 282 8.87 14.96 -15.42
C ARG A 282 10.09 14.84 -16.33
N GLN A 283 10.78 13.69 -16.32
CA GLN A 283 11.98 13.46 -17.12
C GLN A 283 11.68 13.49 -18.61
N VAL A 284 10.61 12.83 -19.05
CA VAL A 284 10.18 12.83 -20.45
C VAL A 284 9.75 14.23 -20.90
N THR A 285 8.99 14.96 -20.08
CA THR A 285 8.54 16.32 -20.42
C THR A 285 9.73 17.26 -20.60
N ALA A 286 10.69 17.23 -19.68
CA ALA A 286 11.90 18.05 -19.77
C ALA A 286 12.76 17.67 -20.99
N TRP A 287 12.95 16.37 -21.22
CA TRP A 287 13.68 15.86 -22.39
C TRP A 287 12.98 16.26 -23.70
N TRP A 288 11.66 16.17 -23.79
CA TRP A 288 10.88 16.56 -24.96
C TRP A 288 11.01 18.06 -25.27
N ALA A 289 10.93 18.91 -24.24
CA ALA A 289 11.13 20.35 -24.40
C ALA A 289 12.55 20.67 -24.90
N ALA A 290 13.56 20.02 -24.34
CA ALA A 290 14.95 20.17 -24.78
C ALA A 290 15.14 19.72 -26.23
N LEU A 291 14.61 18.55 -26.59
CA LEU A 291 14.63 18.00 -27.95
C LEU A 291 14.02 18.99 -28.95
N LYS A 292 12.80 19.46 -28.68
CA LYS A 292 12.12 20.47 -29.51
C LYS A 292 12.90 21.77 -29.67
N SER A 293 13.59 22.21 -28.63
CA SER A 293 14.39 23.44 -28.69
C SER A 293 15.66 23.26 -29.52
N ALA A 294 16.22 22.04 -29.56
CA ALA A 294 17.43 21.69 -30.30
C ALA A 294 17.15 21.38 -31.78
N THR A 295 16.00 20.79 -32.10
CA THR A 295 15.62 20.41 -33.46
C THR A 295 14.78 21.50 -34.15
N LYS A 296 15.05 21.80 -35.42
CA LYS A 296 14.17 22.64 -36.27
C LYS A 296 13.06 21.84 -36.95
N GLU A 297 12.75 20.64 -36.44
CA GLU A 297 11.82 19.71 -37.06
C GLU A 297 10.39 20.28 -37.04
N LYS A 298 9.85 20.53 -38.23
CA LYS A 298 8.49 21.06 -38.38
C LYS A 298 7.47 19.95 -38.09
N GLY A 299 6.47 20.27 -37.27
CA GLY A 299 5.34 19.37 -37.00
C GLY A 299 5.46 18.55 -35.72
N MET A 300 6.52 18.74 -34.91
CA MET A 300 6.60 18.11 -33.59
C MET A 300 5.42 18.54 -32.69
N PRO A 301 4.68 17.59 -32.08
CA PRO A 301 3.59 17.89 -31.16
C PRO A 301 4.01 18.77 -29.96
N SER A 302 3.04 19.44 -29.33
CA SER A 302 3.30 20.30 -28.16
C SER A 302 3.87 19.49 -26.99
N ARG A 303 3.22 18.38 -26.65
CA ARG A 303 3.62 17.39 -25.64
C ARG A 303 4.18 16.13 -26.31
N CYS A 304 4.91 15.32 -25.55
CA CYS A 304 5.43 14.06 -26.07
C CYS A 304 4.26 13.08 -26.33
N PRO A 305 4.16 12.45 -27.52
CA PRO A 305 3.09 11.48 -27.83
C PRO A 305 3.06 10.24 -26.93
N VAL A 306 4.12 9.99 -26.15
CA VAL A 306 4.20 8.82 -25.27
C VAL A 306 3.04 8.76 -24.27
N PHE A 307 2.54 9.91 -23.82
CA PHE A 307 1.43 9.93 -22.86
C PHE A 307 0.13 9.42 -23.50
N GLU A 308 -0.14 9.79 -24.76
CA GLU A 308 -1.28 9.28 -25.52
C GLU A 308 -1.15 7.76 -25.77
N TRP A 309 0.07 7.26 -25.96
CA TRP A 309 0.30 5.81 -26.07
C TRP A 309 0.07 5.07 -24.76
N VAL A 310 0.44 5.65 -23.62
CA VAL A 310 0.16 5.08 -22.30
C VAL A 310 -1.35 5.03 -22.05
N ASP A 311 -2.07 6.11 -22.35
CA ASP A 311 -3.54 6.15 -22.23
C ASP A 311 -4.21 5.10 -23.13
N SER A 312 -3.76 5.01 -24.39
CA SER A 312 -4.20 4.00 -25.37
C SER A 312 -3.95 2.57 -24.86
N ILE A 313 -2.79 2.31 -24.24
CA ILE A 313 -2.48 1.01 -23.62
C ILE A 313 -3.43 0.72 -22.46
N ALA A 314 -3.71 1.68 -21.60
CA ALA A 314 -4.63 1.50 -20.48
C ALA A 314 -6.07 1.24 -20.95
N GLU A 315 -6.51 1.86 -22.05
CA GLU A 315 -7.87 1.69 -22.56
C GLU A 315 -8.06 0.40 -23.39
N MET A 316 -7.08 0.01 -24.20
CA MET A 316 -7.24 -1.06 -25.20
C MET A 316 -6.38 -2.30 -24.93
N GLY A 317 -5.44 -2.24 -23.97
CA GLY A 317 -4.42 -3.26 -23.73
C GLY A 317 -4.98 -4.65 -23.41
N ARG A 318 -6.11 -4.73 -22.67
CA ARG A 318 -6.75 -5.99 -22.26
C ARG A 318 -6.96 -6.97 -23.42
N SER A 319 -7.56 -6.49 -24.51
CA SER A 319 -7.92 -7.33 -25.67
C SER A 319 -6.70 -7.77 -26.50
N ALA A 320 -5.58 -7.07 -26.35
CA ALA A 320 -4.32 -7.36 -27.02
C ALA A 320 -3.32 -8.12 -26.11
N GLY A 321 -3.70 -8.46 -24.88
CA GLY A 321 -2.80 -9.08 -23.90
C GLY A 321 -1.61 -8.18 -23.55
N VAL A 322 -1.84 -6.87 -23.43
CA VAL A 322 -0.86 -5.89 -22.95
C VAL A 322 -1.35 -5.34 -21.63
N HIS A 323 -0.55 -5.50 -20.60
CA HIS A 323 -0.85 -5.16 -19.21
C HIS A 323 0.11 -4.07 -18.74
N LEU A 324 -0.38 -3.16 -17.91
CA LEU A 324 0.36 -1.98 -17.46
C LEU A 324 0.40 -1.98 -15.94
N ILE A 325 1.60 -1.82 -15.37
CA ILE A 325 1.81 -1.51 -13.96
C ILE A 325 2.29 -0.07 -13.87
N ILE A 326 1.60 0.75 -13.10
CA ILE A 326 2.05 2.11 -12.73
C ILE A 326 2.49 2.10 -11.28
N GLY A 327 3.78 2.34 -11.05
CA GLY A 327 4.37 2.56 -9.73
C GLY A 327 4.43 4.06 -9.41
N THR A 328 3.89 4.47 -8.26
CA THR A 328 3.93 5.88 -7.83
C THR A 328 4.03 5.98 -6.31
N GLN A 329 4.46 7.14 -5.80
CA GLN A 329 4.46 7.40 -4.36
C GLN A 329 3.11 7.93 -3.87
N ARG A 330 2.34 8.57 -4.77
CA ARG A 330 1.01 9.12 -4.47
C ARG A 330 0.00 8.74 -5.55
N PRO A 331 -1.27 8.50 -5.18
CA PRO A 331 -2.33 8.13 -6.10
C PRO A 331 -2.95 9.33 -6.83
N ASP A 332 -2.16 10.34 -7.21
CA ASP A 332 -2.68 11.65 -7.66
C ASP A 332 -3.64 11.54 -8.86
N ALA A 333 -4.71 12.33 -8.84
CA ALA A 333 -5.76 12.35 -9.85
C ALA A 333 -5.25 12.73 -11.25
N ASP A 334 -4.18 13.53 -11.34
CA ASP A 334 -3.60 13.97 -12.61
C ASP A 334 -2.97 12.82 -13.41
N PHE A 335 -2.60 11.70 -12.76
CA PHE A 335 -2.07 10.52 -13.44
C PHE A 335 -3.13 9.63 -14.04
N PHE A 336 -4.36 9.72 -13.54
CA PHE A 336 -5.50 8.95 -13.97
C PHE A 336 -6.59 9.91 -14.41
N GLY A 337 -6.59 10.31 -15.69
CA GLY A 337 -7.78 10.90 -16.28
C GLY A 337 -9.02 10.08 -15.88
N GLY A 338 -10.16 10.73 -15.66
CA GLY A 338 -11.33 10.08 -15.05
C GLY A 338 -11.75 8.77 -15.72
N SER A 339 -11.58 8.65 -17.05
CA SER A 339 -11.81 7.41 -17.82
C SER A 339 -10.68 6.39 -17.69
N THR A 340 -9.43 6.84 -17.59
CA THR A 340 -8.23 5.98 -17.49
C THR A 340 -8.19 5.26 -16.14
N ARG A 341 -8.68 5.88 -15.05
CA ARG A 341 -8.71 5.29 -13.69
C ARG A 341 -9.46 3.98 -13.62
N ASP A 342 -10.57 3.88 -14.35
CA ASP A 342 -11.45 2.71 -14.32
C ASP A 342 -10.77 1.47 -14.94
N ASN A 343 -9.70 1.66 -15.71
CA ASN A 343 -8.91 0.56 -16.28
C ASN A 343 -7.90 -0.04 -15.27
N PHE A 344 -7.64 0.63 -14.15
CA PHE A 344 -6.76 0.18 -13.07
C PHE A 344 -7.55 -0.44 -11.92
N GLU A 345 -8.16 -1.59 -12.20
CA GLU A 345 -8.88 -2.40 -11.21
C GLU A 345 -7.91 -3.14 -10.27
N GLY A 346 -6.69 -3.46 -10.73
CA GLY A 346 -5.62 -3.94 -9.87
C GLY A 346 -5.08 -2.79 -9.01
N ARG A 347 -5.21 -2.87 -7.69
CA ARG A 347 -4.76 -1.80 -6.78
C ARG A 347 -3.99 -2.37 -5.59
N LEU A 348 -2.86 -1.76 -5.29
CA LEU A 348 -2.05 -2.06 -4.11
C LEU A 348 -1.47 -0.76 -3.55
N ALA A 349 -1.69 -0.49 -2.27
CA ALA A 349 -1.12 0.63 -1.54
C ALA A 349 -0.25 0.11 -0.40
N LEU A 350 1.03 0.46 -0.36
CA LEU A 350 2.01 -0.02 0.62
C LEU A 350 2.34 1.06 1.64
N GLY A 351 2.22 0.69 2.92
CA GLY A 351 2.22 1.61 4.05
C GLY A 351 0.90 2.37 4.18
N PRO A 352 0.83 3.31 5.15
CA PRO A 352 -0.37 4.11 5.36
C PRO A 352 -0.58 5.15 4.26
N LEU A 353 -1.85 5.31 3.88
CA LEU A 353 -2.32 6.36 2.99
C LEU A 353 -2.75 7.60 3.80
N SER A 354 -2.67 8.77 3.17
CA SER A 354 -3.45 9.93 3.60
C SER A 354 -4.95 9.65 3.40
N PRO A 355 -5.87 10.34 4.11
CA PRO A 355 -7.30 10.23 3.85
C PRO A 355 -7.69 10.54 2.39
N GLN A 356 -6.99 11.49 1.76
CA GLN A 356 -7.17 11.83 0.35
C GLN A 356 -6.68 10.69 -0.57
N GLY A 357 -5.50 10.13 -0.29
CA GLY A 357 -4.98 9.00 -1.04
C GLY A 357 -5.86 7.75 -0.89
N ALA A 358 -6.40 7.51 0.30
CA ALA A 358 -7.39 6.47 0.55
C ALA A 358 -8.68 6.72 -0.24
N GLN A 359 -9.17 7.96 -0.30
CA GLN A 359 -10.33 8.34 -1.11
C GLN A 359 -10.06 8.10 -2.61
N MET A 360 -8.85 8.38 -3.10
CA MET A 360 -8.47 8.16 -4.49
C MET A 360 -8.35 6.66 -4.83
N MET A 361 -7.75 5.87 -3.94
CA MET A 361 -7.50 4.44 -4.15
C MET A 361 -8.73 3.57 -3.91
N TRP A 362 -9.55 3.90 -2.91
CA TRP A 362 -10.57 3.01 -2.35
C TRP A 362 -11.94 3.65 -2.19
N GLU A 363 -12.11 4.90 -2.62
CA GLU A 363 -13.36 5.67 -2.44
C GLU A 363 -13.82 5.73 -0.98
N SER A 364 -12.83 5.71 -0.07
CA SER A 364 -13.02 5.77 1.38
C SER A 364 -11.87 6.55 2.00
N THR A 365 -12.18 7.50 2.88
CA THR A 365 -11.17 8.27 3.61
C THR A 365 -10.49 7.52 4.75
N ALA A 366 -10.90 6.27 5.04
CA ALA A 366 -10.41 5.51 6.19
C ALA A 366 -9.63 4.24 5.80
N VAL A 367 -9.97 3.63 4.66
CA VAL A 367 -9.35 2.37 4.23
C VAL A 367 -7.87 2.57 3.91
N GLY A 368 -7.00 1.81 4.57
CA GLY A 368 -5.56 1.84 4.36
C GLY A 368 -4.84 3.02 5.01
N VAL A 369 -5.52 3.83 5.82
CA VAL A 369 -4.89 4.93 6.58
C VAL A 369 -4.18 4.40 7.83
N ALA A 370 -4.74 3.37 8.46
CA ALA A 370 -4.24 2.75 9.69
C ALA A 370 -3.27 1.56 9.45
N ILE A 371 -2.42 1.65 8.43
CA ILE A 371 -1.42 0.62 8.13
C ILE A 371 -0.13 0.90 8.92
N PRO A 372 0.47 -0.09 9.61
CA PRO A 372 1.71 0.06 10.36
C PRO A 372 2.82 0.65 9.50
N ARG A 373 3.45 1.74 9.98
CA ARG A 373 4.51 2.41 9.23
C ARG A 373 5.75 1.53 9.12
N LYS A 374 6.19 0.86 10.18
CA LYS A 374 7.50 0.18 10.22
C LYS A 374 7.49 -1.25 9.65
N VAL A 375 6.31 -1.83 9.37
CA VAL A 375 6.19 -3.15 8.72
C VAL A 375 6.29 -3.02 7.19
N LYS A 376 7.48 -3.27 6.63
CA LYS A 376 7.72 -3.20 5.18
C LYS A 376 6.88 -4.23 4.42
N GLY A 377 6.33 -3.85 3.26
CA GLY A 377 5.48 -4.71 2.44
C GLY A 377 4.04 -4.87 2.98
N ARG A 378 3.72 -4.34 4.16
CA ARG A 378 2.35 -4.22 4.64
C ARG A 378 1.62 -3.17 3.82
N GLY A 379 0.36 -3.44 3.49
CA GLY A 379 -0.43 -2.50 2.72
C GLY A 379 -1.92 -2.84 2.69
N THR A 380 -2.63 -2.17 1.79
CA THR A 380 -4.00 -2.49 1.41
C THR A 380 -4.01 -2.95 -0.05
N GLY A 381 -4.68 -4.06 -0.35
CA GLY A 381 -4.83 -4.60 -1.69
C GLY A 381 -6.26 -5.03 -1.98
N VAL A 382 -6.57 -5.32 -3.24
CA VAL A 382 -7.85 -5.90 -3.64
C VAL A 382 -7.87 -7.39 -3.27
N LEU A 383 -8.80 -7.79 -2.40
CA LEU A 383 -9.00 -9.17 -1.98
C LEU A 383 -9.76 -10.00 -3.03
N GLU A 384 -9.88 -11.30 -2.81
CA GLU A 384 -10.57 -12.23 -3.73
C GLU A 384 -12.05 -11.86 -3.97
N ASP A 385 -12.71 -11.24 -2.99
CA ASP A 385 -14.09 -10.76 -3.10
C ASP A 385 -14.22 -9.38 -3.78
N GLY A 386 -13.10 -8.80 -4.22
CA GLY A 386 -13.02 -7.49 -4.86
C GLY A 386 -13.00 -6.30 -3.89
N THR A 387 -13.07 -6.54 -2.58
CA THR A 387 -13.01 -5.46 -1.58
C THR A 387 -11.57 -5.12 -1.21
N PRO A 388 -11.30 -3.88 -0.78
CA PRO A 388 -9.99 -3.53 -0.25
C PRO A 388 -9.78 -4.12 1.15
N GLY A 389 -8.63 -4.74 1.37
CA GLY A 389 -8.27 -5.31 2.67
C GLY A 389 -6.77 -5.26 2.95
N GLU A 390 -6.41 -5.49 4.20
CA GLU A 390 -5.01 -5.49 4.64
C GLU A 390 -4.26 -6.70 4.07
N VAL A 391 -3.04 -6.47 3.56
CA VAL A 391 -2.23 -7.49 2.90
C VAL A 391 -0.76 -7.40 3.32
N GLN A 392 -0.04 -8.51 3.26
CA GLN A 392 1.43 -8.57 3.32
C GLN A 392 1.98 -9.01 1.98
N VAL A 393 2.72 -8.13 1.30
CA VAL A 393 3.39 -8.46 0.03
C VAL A 393 4.41 -9.57 0.21
N LEU A 394 4.48 -10.45 -0.79
CA LEU A 394 5.49 -11.48 -0.89
C LEU A 394 6.88 -10.84 -1.06
N TRP A 395 7.75 -11.09 -0.10
CA TRP A 395 9.14 -10.65 -0.13
C TRP A 395 9.90 -11.41 -1.21
N THR A 396 10.28 -10.68 -2.26
CA THR A 396 11.08 -11.17 -3.38
C THR A 396 12.43 -10.44 -3.35
N PRO A 397 13.55 -11.16 -3.19
CA PRO A 397 14.87 -10.53 -3.20
C PRO A 397 15.18 -9.85 -4.54
N ASP A 398 16.02 -8.81 -4.52
CA ASP A 398 16.59 -8.31 -5.77
C ASP A 398 17.75 -9.23 -6.21
N PRO A 399 17.77 -9.72 -7.46
CA PRO A 399 18.82 -10.62 -7.93
C PRO A 399 20.22 -9.99 -7.90
N HIS A 400 20.34 -8.70 -8.19
CA HIS A 400 21.62 -8.02 -8.21
C HIS A 400 22.24 -7.95 -6.82
N TRP A 401 21.45 -7.55 -5.81
CA TRP A 401 21.93 -7.46 -4.43
C TRP A 401 22.18 -8.84 -3.84
N ALA A 402 21.29 -9.81 -4.08
CA ALA A 402 21.49 -11.19 -3.63
C ALA A 402 22.79 -11.81 -4.18
N GLU A 403 23.12 -11.55 -5.45
CA GLU A 403 24.38 -12.01 -6.07
C GLU A 403 25.60 -11.27 -5.54
N LEU A 404 25.51 -9.94 -5.39
CA LEU A 404 26.62 -9.10 -4.91
C LEU A 404 27.00 -9.45 -3.47
N ASP A 405 25.99 -9.64 -2.61
CA ASP A 405 26.15 -9.93 -1.18
C ASP A 405 26.41 -11.42 -0.90
N GLN A 406 26.28 -12.28 -1.92
CA GLN A 406 26.38 -13.74 -1.80
C GLN A 406 25.37 -14.30 -0.78
N ASP A 407 24.15 -13.76 -0.77
CA ASP A 407 23.08 -14.19 0.14
C ASP A 407 22.47 -15.51 -0.36
N GLU A 408 22.96 -16.63 0.20
CA GLU A 408 22.49 -17.98 -0.16
C GLU A 408 20.98 -18.18 0.05
N ALA A 409 20.39 -17.53 1.06
CA ALA A 409 18.97 -17.67 1.35
C ALA A 409 18.12 -16.92 0.31
N ALA A 410 18.53 -15.70 -0.05
CA ALA A 410 17.88 -14.94 -1.12
C ALA A 410 18.01 -15.64 -2.48
N LEU A 411 19.20 -16.16 -2.80
CA LEU A 411 19.44 -16.89 -4.04
C LEU A 411 18.60 -18.18 -4.13
N ALA A 412 18.42 -18.88 -3.00
CA ALA A 412 17.55 -20.06 -2.93
C ALA A 412 16.06 -19.75 -3.15
N LEU A 413 15.60 -18.55 -2.78
CA LEU A 413 14.24 -18.09 -3.10
C LEU A 413 14.08 -17.68 -4.57
N LEU A 414 15.14 -17.14 -5.18
CA LEU A 414 15.13 -16.71 -6.57
C LEU A 414 15.17 -17.90 -7.56
N GLU A 415 15.84 -19.00 -7.21
CA GLU A 415 16.01 -20.13 -8.12
C GLU A 415 14.68 -20.73 -8.63
N PRO A 416 13.68 -21.03 -7.78
CA PRO A 416 12.36 -21.49 -8.23
C PRO A 416 11.59 -20.45 -9.04
N LEU A 417 11.95 -19.16 -8.95
CA LEU A 417 11.32 -18.08 -9.70
C LEU A 417 11.91 -17.92 -11.11
N ARG A 418 13.05 -18.56 -11.41
CA ARG A 418 13.62 -18.54 -12.77
C ARG A 418 12.74 -19.33 -13.74
N PRO A 419 12.51 -18.84 -14.98
CA PRO A 419 11.78 -19.60 -15.97
C PRO A 419 12.55 -20.87 -16.38
N GLU A 420 11.82 -21.98 -16.55
CA GLU A 420 12.39 -23.23 -17.07
C GLU A 420 12.96 -23.08 -18.49
N THR A 421 12.37 -22.18 -19.28
CA THR A 421 12.79 -21.88 -20.65
C THR A 421 12.84 -20.39 -20.91
N VAL A 422 13.91 -19.95 -21.57
CA VAL A 422 14.03 -18.59 -22.11
C VAL A 422 13.27 -18.52 -23.44
N SER A 423 12.12 -17.85 -23.43
CA SER A 423 11.19 -17.79 -24.57
C SER A 423 11.49 -16.66 -25.54
N HIS A 424 12.21 -15.65 -25.08
CA HIS A 424 12.63 -14.48 -25.86
C HIS A 424 13.94 -13.93 -25.30
N VAL A 425 14.68 -13.23 -26.17
CA VAL A 425 15.98 -12.64 -25.80
C VAL A 425 15.79 -11.28 -25.15
N ALA A 426 16.73 -10.89 -24.30
CA ALA A 426 16.86 -9.50 -23.86
C ALA A 426 17.15 -8.60 -25.07
N CYS A 427 16.54 -7.43 -25.07
CA CYS A 427 16.59 -6.43 -26.12
C CYS A 427 17.25 -5.15 -25.63
N ALA A 428 17.73 -4.36 -26.58
CA ALA A 428 18.14 -2.98 -26.41
C ALA A 428 17.39 -2.11 -27.43
N VAL A 429 17.21 -0.83 -27.12
CA VAL A 429 16.69 0.14 -28.08
C VAL A 429 17.80 0.47 -29.08
N GLU A 430 17.57 0.17 -30.34
CA GLU A 430 18.34 0.68 -31.46
C GLU A 430 17.56 1.84 -32.08
N LEU A 431 18.13 3.05 -32.00
CA LEU A 431 17.56 4.23 -32.66
C LEU A 431 17.75 4.12 -34.17
N GLY A 432 16.84 4.69 -34.96
CA GLY A 432 16.99 4.74 -36.42
C GLY A 432 18.33 5.35 -36.85
N ASP A 433 18.78 5.01 -38.06
CA ASP A 433 20.08 5.44 -38.57
C ASP A 433 20.22 6.97 -38.67
N GLU A 434 21.44 7.46 -38.45
CA GLU A 434 21.79 8.84 -38.81
C GLU A 434 21.84 8.95 -40.33
N ARG A 435 20.85 9.62 -40.89
CA ARG A 435 20.77 9.88 -42.33
C ARG A 435 20.25 11.28 -42.61
N THR A 436 20.50 11.77 -43.81
CA THR A 436 19.96 13.05 -44.27
C THR A 436 18.77 12.80 -45.20
N ILE A 437 17.69 13.57 -45.02
CA ILE A 437 16.55 13.60 -45.95
C ILE A 437 16.47 15.03 -46.48
N ASP A 438 16.49 15.18 -47.80
CA ASP A 438 16.45 16.49 -48.49
C ASP A 438 17.55 17.49 -48.05
N GLY A 439 18.69 16.98 -47.55
CA GLY A 439 19.84 17.78 -47.14
C GLY A 439 19.87 18.18 -45.65
N ASP A 440 18.81 17.86 -44.90
CA ASP A 440 18.75 18.06 -43.45
C ASP A 440 19.01 16.73 -42.71
N GLU A 441 19.77 16.77 -41.61
CA GLU A 441 19.97 15.60 -40.74
C GLU A 441 18.64 15.18 -40.11
N LEU A 442 18.36 13.87 -40.08
CA LEU A 442 17.18 13.33 -39.41
C LEU A 442 17.22 13.72 -37.93
N GLY A 443 16.17 14.39 -37.46
CA GLY A 443 16.04 14.74 -36.05
C GLY A 443 16.03 13.50 -35.15
N GLU A 444 16.51 13.65 -33.92
CA GLU A 444 16.49 12.57 -32.92
C GLU A 444 15.05 12.04 -32.69
N TRP A 445 14.02 12.86 -32.84
CA TRP A 445 12.62 12.40 -32.78
C TRP A 445 12.25 11.44 -33.91
N ALA A 446 12.57 11.77 -35.16
CA ALA A 446 12.33 10.88 -36.29
C ALA A 446 13.09 9.55 -36.13
N ARG A 447 14.30 9.58 -35.56
CA ARG A 447 15.06 8.36 -35.24
C ARG A 447 14.41 7.51 -34.15
N ILE A 448 13.76 8.13 -33.17
CA ILE A 448 12.99 7.45 -32.12
C ILE A 448 11.71 6.82 -32.69
N LEU A 449 11.06 7.48 -33.65
CA LEU A 449 9.90 6.90 -34.34
C LEU A 449 10.26 5.65 -35.15
N GLU A 450 11.48 5.61 -35.68
CA GLU A 450 12.06 4.48 -36.39
C GLU A 450 12.76 3.46 -35.47
N ALA A 451 12.81 3.71 -34.15
CA ALA A 451 13.54 2.86 -33.22
C ALA A 451 12.92 1.46 -33.13
N GLN A 452 13.77 0.47 -32.91
CA GLN A 452 13.38 -0.94 -32.81
C GLN A 452 13.99 -1.57 -31.55
N LEU A 453 13.27 -2.53 -30.97
CA LEU A 453 13.81 -3.40 -29.94
C LEU A 453 14.57 -4.55 -30.60
N MET A 454 15.89 -4.54 -30.44
CA MET A 454 16.79 -5.48 -31.09
C MET A 454 17.49 -6.35 -30.04
N PRO A 455 17.79 -7.63 -30.34
CA PRO A 455 18.53 -8.49 -29.41
C PRO A 455 19.79 -7.81 -28.91
N ALA A 456 19.99 -7.77 -27.59
CA ALA A 456 21.07 -7.01 -26.95
C ALA A 456 22.48 -7.48 -27.39
N THR A 457 22.61 -8.67 -27.99
CA THR A 457 23.84 -9.19 -28.61
C THR A 457 24.28 -8.46 -29.89
N THR A 458 23.42 -7.63 -30.49
CA THR A 458 23.70 -6.92 -31.76
C THR A 458 24.21 -5.49 -31.56
N VAL A 459 24.10 -4.93 -30.35
CA VAL A 459 24.63 -3.59 -30.06
C VAL A 459 26.12 -3.72 -29.75
N THR A 460 26.93 -3.42 -30.77
CA THR A 460 28.39 -3.26 -30.67
C THR A 460 28.75 -2.48 -29.42
N ALA A 461 29.79 -2.96 -28.72
CA ALA A 461 30.37 -2.42 -27.50
C ALA A 461 30.87 -0.95 -27.64
N THR A 462 29.95 0.00 -27.77
CA THR A 462 30.19 1.44 -27.75
C THR A 462 29.23 2.13 -26.78
N ARG A 463 29.17 1.62 -25.55
CA ARG A 463 28.84 2.46 -24.39
C ARG A 463 29.50 1.92 -23.13
N ARG A 464 30.85 1.83 -23.16
CA ARG A 464 31.59 2.01 -21.91
C ARG A 464 31.26 3.41 -21.43
N LEU A 465 30.71 3.54 -20.23
CA LEU A 465 30.70 4.79 -19.49
C LEU A 465 32.15 5.28 -19.46
N SER A 466 32.48 6.32 -20.23
CA SER A 466 33.77 6.98 -20.11
C SER A 466 33.84 7.59 -18.72
N PRO A 467 34.86 7.26 -17.90
CA PRO A 467 35.12 8.01 -16.68
C PRO A 467 35.36 9.48 -17.06
N PRO A 468 34.98 10.45 -16.20
CA PRO A 468 35.38 11.83 -16.41
C PRO A 468 36.91 11.89 -16.51
N ALA A 469 37.41 12.56 -17.54
CA ALA A 469 38.84 12.73 -17.75
C ALA A 469 39.43 13.56 -16.60
N GLY A 470 40.14 12.89 -15.69
CA GLY A 470 40.86 13.52 -14.59
C GLY A 470 41.72 12.51 -13.86
N GLY A 471 43.00 12.43 -14.23
CA GLY A 471 43.96 11.57 -13.56
C GLY A 471 44.23 12.03 -12.13
N GLY A 472 44.14 11.10 -11.19
CA GLY A 472 44.59 11.22 -9.81
C GLY A 472 44.91 9.82 -9.28
N ASP A 473 46.06 9.68 -8.63
CA ASP A 473 46.69 8.42 -8.22
C ASP A 473 45.79 7.48 -7.38
N PRO A 474 46.05 6.16 -7.39
CA PRO A 474 45.30 5.18 -6.63
C PRO A 474 45.53 5.36 -5.12
N VAL A 475 44.47 5.68 -4.39
CA VAL A 475 44.47 5.70 -2.92
C VAL A 475 44.50 4.24 -2.40
N PRO A 476 45.33 3.91 -1.40
CA PRO A 476 45.46 2.53 -0.91
C PRO A 476 44.21 2.08 -0.16
N ARG A 477 43.83 0.81 -0.36
CA ARG A 477 42.80 0.10 0.40
C ARG A 477 43.16 0.08 1.90
N ALA A 478 42.27 0.59 2.73
CA ALA A 478 42.29 0.36 4.17
C ALA A 478 41.54 -0.94 4.50
N ASN A 479 42.12 -1.75 5.39
CA ASN A 479 41.54 -2.98 5.93
C ASN A 479 40.21 -2.70 6.64
N PHE A 480 39.14 -3.40 6.24
CA PHE A 480 37.90 -3.47 7.01
C PHE A 480 38.06 -4.47 8.16
N GLY A 481 38.58 -3.96 9.27
CA GLY A 481 38.36 -4.54 10.59
C GLY A 481 37.12 -3.90 11.22
N THR A 482 36.34 -4.72 11.92
CA THR A 482 35.18 -4.35 12.75
C THR A 482 35.40 -3.07 13.58
N SER A 483 34.71 -1.98 13.22
CA SER A 483 34.25 -0.88 14.09
C SER A 483 33.92 0.34 13.21
N ASP A 484 32.68 0.80 13.36
CA ASP A 484 32.20 2.18 13.19
C ASP A 484 32.84 3.00 12.06
N VAL A 485 32.32 2.83 10.85
CA VAL A 485 32.43 3.85 9.79
C VAL A 485 31.02 4.18 9.35
N VAL A 486 30.70 5.46 9.52
CA VAL A 486 29.43 6.12 9.21
C VAL A 486 29.12 5.93 7.72
N ASP A 487 27.97 5.34 7.44
CA ASP A 487 27.32 5.38 6.14
C ASP A 487 27.04 6.84 5.78
N ASP A 488 27.86 7.43 4.91
CA ASP A 488 27.45 8.60 4.11
C ASP A 488 26.76 8.12 2.80
N VAL A 489 25.92 7.09 2.93
CA VAL A 489 24.66 7.13 2.21
C VAL A 489 23.95 8.31 2.88
N VAL A 490 23.61 9.35 2.13
CA VAL A 490 22.49 10.17 2.58
C VAL A 490 21.30 9.21 2.52
N GLU A 491 21.11 8.40 3.56
CA GLU A 491 19.77 8.13 4.04
C GLU A 491 19.21 9.54 4.12
N ASP A 492 18.36 9.91 3.15
CA ASP A 492 17.40 10.95 3.41
C ASP A 492 16.91 10.62 4.82
N LEU A 493 17.21 11.47 5.79
CA LEU A 493 16.62 11.41 7.12
C LEU A 493 15.14 11.65 6.84
N ALA A 494 14.47 10.59 6.38
CA ALA A 494 13.07 10.59 6.06
C ALA A 494 12.45 10.96 7.38
N ASP A 495 11.84 12.14 7.41
CA ASP A 495 11.09 12.61 8.55
C ASP A 495 10.26 11.42 9.06
N GLU A 496 10.46 11.01 10.32
CA GLU A 496 9.77 9.85 10.90
C GLU A 496 8.24 10.02 10.78
N TYR A 497 7.80 11.27 10.68
CA TYR A 497 6.42 11.69 10.50
C TYR A 497 6.14 12.22 9.09
N GLU A 498 6.92 11.82 8.08
CA GLU A 498 6.71 12.21 6.69
C GLU A 498 5.24 11.97 6.30
N GLY A 499 4.57 13.00 5.78
CA GLY A 499 3.14 12.99 5.45
C GLY A 499 2.22 13.40 6.59
N TYR A 500 2.75 13.83 7.72
CA TYR A 500 2.01 14.41 8.84
C TYR A 500 2.47 15.83 9.13
N ALA A 501 1.55 16.65 9.66
CA ALA A 501 1.84 18.00 10.11
C ALA A 501 2.74 18.00 11.36
N GLU A 502 3.22 19.20 11.71
CA GLU A 502 3.88 19.43 12.99
C GLU A 502 2.95 19.11 14.18
N GLU A 503 3.57 18.89 15.34
CA GLU A 503 2.84 18.59 16.57
C GLU A 503 1.91 19.74 16.94
N GLN A 504 0.68 19.37 17.28
CA GLN A 504 -0.30 20.31 17.76
C GLN A 504 -1.11 19.68 18.89
N THR A 505 -1.73 20.52 19.72
CA THR A 505 -2.67 20.07 20.74
C THR A 505 -4.09 20.12 20.19
N ALA A 506 -4.84 19.03 20.35
CA ALA A 506 -6.26 18.95 20.01
C ALA A 506 -7.06 18.42 21.21
N ALA A 507 -8.30 18.88 21.37
CA ALA A 507 -9.22 18.25 22.30
C ALA A 507 -9.60 16.84 21.77
N ALA A 508 -9.83 15.89 22.68
CA ALA A 508 -10.07 14.49 22.33
C ALA A 508 -11.24 14.32 21.35
N GLU A 509 -12.30 15.14 21.47
CA GLU A 509 -13.46 15.09 20.57
C GLU A 509 -13.14 15.48 19.11
N HIS A 510 -12.01 16.14 18.87
CA HIS A 510 -11.55 16.58 17.55
C HIS A 510 -10.47 15.66 16.95
N VAL A 511 -10.20 14.51 17.58
CA VAL A 511 -9.30 13.50 17.03
C VAL A 511 -10.04 12.65 16.00
N GLU A 512 -9.43 12.44 14.86
CA GLU A 512 -10.02 11.71 13.74
C GLU A 512 -9.22 10.44 13.41
N ILE A 513 -9.87 9.49 12.72
CA ILE A 513 -9.20 8.30 12.17
C ILE A 513 -8.07 8.73 11.24
N GLY A 514 -6.88 8.18 11.46
CA GLY A 514 -5.67 8.51 10.72
C GLY A 514 -4.77 9.56 11.37
N ASP A 515 -5.25 10.31 12.36
CA ASP A 515 -4.39 11.14 13.19
C ASP A 515 -3.34 10.26 13.91
N LEU A 516 -2.14 10.79 14.12
CA LEU A 516 -1.22 10.22 15.08
C LEU A 516 -1.47 10.86 16.43
N VAL A 517 -1.55 10.03 17.47
CA VAL A 517 -1.65 10.45 18.88
C VAL A 517 -0.40 10.01 19.62
N LEU A 518 0.14 10.90 20.46
CA LEU A 518 1.17 10.55 21.43
C LEU A 518 0.51 9.82 22.59
N TYR A 519 0.59 8.50 22.61
CA TYR A 519 -0.10 7.68 23.62
C TYR A 519 0.76 7.41 24.86
N ASP A 520 2.10 7.52 24.74
CA ASP A 520 3.04 7.51 25.86
C ASP A 520 4.07 8.64 25.72
N ASP A 521 3.82 9.75 26.42
CA ASP A 521 4.69 10.93 26.46
C ASP A 521 6.07 10.63 27.09
N SER A 522 6.15 9.66 28.01
CA SER A 522 7.41 9.34 28.71
C SER A 522 8.41 8.62 27.81
N LEU A 523 7.88 7.86 26.84
CA LEU A 523 8.65 7.09 25.87
C LEU A 523 8.64 7.72 24.47
N GLY A 524 7.87 8.79 24.26
CA GLY A 524 7.71 9.43 22.96
C GLY A 524 7.00 8.54 21.94
N LEU A 525 6.10 7.65 22.38
CA LEU A 525 5.48 6.65 21.51
C LEU A 525 4.21 7.19 20.86
N TRP A 526 4.19 7.11 19.54
CA TRP A 526 3.09 7.54 18.68
C TRP A 526 2.37 6.35 18.09
N ALA A 527 1.06 6.51 17.92
CA ALA A 527 0.22 5.52 17.26
C ALA A 527 -0.81 6.19 16.35
N VAL A 528 -1.17 5.51 15.27
CA VAL A 528 -2.26 5.94 14.38
C VAL A 528 -3.60 5.58 14.99
N VAL A 529 -4.55 6.51 14.91
CA VAL A 529 -5.92 6.29 15.36
C VAL A 529 -6.66 5.42 14.33
N GLU A 530 -7.13 4.26 14.76
CA GLU A 530 -7.90 3.32 13.91
C GLU A 530 -9.41 3.53 14.04
N ALA A 531 -9.89 3.90 15.24
CA ALA A 531 -11.29 4.15 15.50
C ALA A 531 -11.47 5.20 16.60
N VAL A 532 -12.51 6.02 16.46
CA VAL A 532 -12.92 7.00 17.46
C VAL A 532 -14.43 6.90 17.66
N GLU A 533 -14.87 6.90 18.92
CA GLU A 533 -16.27 6.99 19.29
C GLU A 533 -16.46 8.06 20.37
N VAL A 534 -17.36 9.01 20.11
CA VAL A 534 -17.74 10.07 21.04
C VAL A 534 -19.15 9.78 21.55
N ASP A 535 -19.31 9.73 22.87
CA ASP A 535 -20.58 9.49 23.55
C ASP A 535 -20.73 10.42 24.76
N ASP A 536 -21.68 11.35 24.67
CA ASP A 536 -21.85 12.49 25.55
C ASP A 536 -20.52 13.25 25.78
N ASP A 537 -19.94 13.12 26.98
CA ASP A 537 -18.71 13.80 27.39
C ASP A 537 -17.47 12.87 27.36
N LEU A 538 -17.60 11.66 26.80
CA LEU A 538 -16.53 10.66 26.74
C LEU A 538 -16.09 10.40 25.30
N VAL A 539 -14.78 10.29 25.10
CA VAL A 539 -14.15 9.90 23.84
C VAL A 539 -13.41 8.58 24.05
N SER A 540 -13.65 7.63 23.15
CA SER A 540 -12.96 6.34 23.08
C SER A 540 -12.13 6.31 21.82
N ILE A 541 -10.82 6.08 21.93
CA ILE A 541 -9.89 6.07 20.80
C ILE A 541 -9.19 4.71 20.80
N ALA A 542 -9.33 3.96 19.71
CA ALA A 542 -8.50 2.80 19.43
C ALA A 542 -7.33 3.21 18.55
N TRP A 543 -6.13 2.75 18.90
CA TRP A 543 -4.90 3.11 18.21
C TRP A 543 -4.07 1.88 17.85
N ARG A 544 -3.21 2.04 16.84
CA ARG A 544 -2.24 1.05 16.38
C ARG A 544 -0.87 1.72 16.20
N ASP A 545 0.18 1.13 16.75
CA ASP A 545 1.53 1.66 16.60
C ASP A 545 2.20 1.17 15.30
N ASP A 546 3.42 1.64 15.08
CA ASP A 546 4.16 1.37 13.84
C ASP A 546 4.62 -0.08 13.69
N GLU A 547 4.67 -0.83 14.79
CA GLU A 547 5.12 -2.22 14.87
C GLU A 547 3.96 -3.20 14.95
N ASP A 548 2.73 -2.74 14.73
CA ASP A 548 1.48 -3.52 14.79
C ASP A 548 0.99 -3.80 16.23
N GLY A 549 1.51 -3.10 17.24
CA GLY A 549 0.90 -3.03 18.56
C GLY A 549 -0.40 -2.23 18.53
N SER A 550 -1.33 -2.49 19.44
CA SER A 550 -2.61 -1.76 19.51
C SER A 550 -3.12 -1.62 20.94
N GLY A 551 -4.00 -0.64 21.16
CA GLY A 551 -4.62 -0.40 22.44
C GLY A 551 -5.75 0.62 22.36
N ASP A 552 -6.29 1.00 23.52
CA ASP A 552 -7.37 1.97 23.63
C ASP A 552 -7.08 3.09 24.64
N LEU A 553 -7.69 4.24 24.40
CA LEU A 553 -7.74 5.38 25.32
C LEU A 553 -9.21 5.70 25.66
N ALA A 554 -9.45 6.12 26.90
CA ALA A 554 -10.73 6.61 27.38
C ALA A 554 -10.53 7.99 28.00
N LEU A 555 -11.14 9.00 27.39
CA LEU A 555 -10.85 10.42 27.65
C LEU A 555 -12.15 11.21 27.81
N SER A 556 -12.08 12.35 28.48
CA SER A 556 -13.14 13.38 28.43
C SER A 556 -13.06 14.15 27.10
N VAL A 557 -14.17 14.70 26.61
CA VAL A 557 -14.20 15.49 25.36
C VAL A 557 -13.17 16.63 25.33
N ASP A 558 -12.98 17.30 26.47
CA ASP A 558 -12.04 18.42 26.63
C ASP A 558 -10.59 18.00 26.92
N ASP A 559 -10.31 16.69 27.08
CA ASP A 559 -8.95 16.24 27.37
C ASP A 559 -8.03 16.58 26.19
N ALA A 560 -6.91 17.24 26.49
CA ALA A 560 -5.96 17.67 25.48
C ALA A 560 -4.99 16.53 25.13
N LEU A 561 -4.93 16.20 23.84
CA LEU A 561 -3.97 15.26 23.26
C LEU A 561 -2.97 15.98 22.38
N VAL A 562 -1.73 15.49 22.39
CA VAL A 562 -0.71 15.88 21.41
C VAL A 562 -0.91 15.01 20.18
N VAL A 563 -1.19 15.65 19.05
CA VAL A 563 -1.55 14.98 17.80
C VAL A 563 -0.72 15.50 16.63
N ARG A 564 -0.57 14.67 15.61
CA ARG A 564 -0.10 15.07 14.28
C ARG A 564 -1.16 14.64 13.27
N ARG A 565 -1.60 15.58 12.44
CA ARG A 565 -2.64 15.31 11.43
C ARG A 565 -2.02 14.92 10.10
N PRO A 566 -2.61 13.98 9.34
CA PRO A 566 -2.18 13.71 7.98
C PRO A 566 -2.16 15.02 7.18
N LEU A 567 -1.04 15.29 6.52
CA LEU A 567 -1.01 16.36 5.54
C LEU A 567 -1.97 15.97 4.42
N ALA A 568 -2.84 16.89 4.03
CA ALA A 568 -3.53 16.76 2.76
C ALA A 568 -2.45 16.63 1.68
N ASP A 569 -2.67 15.75 0.70
CA ASP A 569 -1.86 15.75 -0.51
C ASP A 569 -2.05 17.13 -1.16
N ILE A 570 -1.11 18.05 -0.91
CA ILE A 570 -1.14 19.38 -1.50
C ILE A 570 -1.05 19.16 -3.01
N GLU A 571 -2.08 19.60 -3.74
CA GLU A 571 -1.97 19.89 -5.17
C GLU A 571 -0.86 20.93 -5.32
N GLU A 572 0.38 20.48 -5.45
CA GLU A 572 1.39 21.32 -6.05
C GLU A 572 0.91 21.56 -7.48
N GLU A 573 0.27 22.71 -7.72
CA GLU A 573 0.00 23.28 -9.04
C GLU A 573 1.32 23.35 -9.83
N VAL A 574 1.75 22.24 -10.41
CA VAL A 574 2.95 22.14 -11.26
C VAL A 574 2.61 21.34 -12.50
N PHE A 575 1.47 21.63 -13.12
CA PHE A 575 1.19 21.20 -14.50
C PHE A 575 0.54 22.28 -15.38
N ALA A 576 0.45 23.52 -14.90
CA ALA A 576 0.04 24.67 -15.69
C ALA A 576 1.23 25.58 -16.03
N GLN A 577 2.11 25.13 -16.92
CA GLN A 577 2.90 25.99 -17.81
C GLN A 577 3.47 25.21 -19.00
#